data_AF-A0A060C216-F1
#
_entry.id   AF-A0A060C216-F1
#
_cell.length_a   1.000
_cell.length_b   1.000
_cell.length_c   1.000
_cell.angle_alpha   90.00
_cell.angle_beta   90.00
_cell.angle_gamma   90.00
#
_symmetry.space_group_name_H-M   'P 1'
#
loop_
_entity.id
_entity.type
_entity.pdbx_description
1 polymer ?
#
loop_
_entity_poly.entity_id
_entity_poly.type
_entity_poly.pdbx_seq_one_letter_code
_entity_poly.pdbx_strand_id
1 'polypeptide(L)'
;MRAARSALAGRSFDAVLADDIDTLPLALSLGAPGGVHADLHEYFPRLHEEHPPWKRRIGPWYAWLCRRFLPRAASVTTVGEAIAAEYSRQFGVDVGVVSNATPFADLTPTPVHDPVRVVHSGTSHRERNIGAIVDGVLAVPGHTLDLFL
;
A
#
# COMPACT_ATOMS: atom_id res chain seq x y z
N MET A 1 0.52 9.59 -18.37
CA MET A 1 0.00 10.96 -18.15
C MET A 1 -0.83 11.55 -19.30
N ARG A 2 -0.41 11.53 -20.58
CA ARG A 2 -1.16 12.20 -21.68
C ARG A 2 -2.62 11.73 -21.83
N ALA A 3 -2.85 10.41 -21.82
CA ALA A 3 -4.20 9.83 -21.92
C ALA A 3 -5.10 10.29 -20.76
N ALA A 4 -4.59 10.23 -19.51
CA ALA A 4 -5.33 10.66 -18.34
C ALA A 4 -5.69 12.17 -18.38
N ARG A 5 -4.75 13.04 -18.79
CA ARG A 5 -5.05 14.47 -19.02
C ARG A 5 -6.15 14.68 -20.05
N SER A 6 -6.13 13.90 -21.14
CA SER A 6 -7.16 13.96 -22.19
C SER A 6 -8.54 13.52 -21.67
N ALA A 7 -8.60 12.48 -20.84
CA ALA A 7 -9.84 11.97 -20.28
C ALA A 7 -10.49 12.93 -19.28
N LEU A 8 -9.67 13.74 -18.61
CA LEU A 8 -10.10 14.73 -17.60
C LEU A 8 -10.26 16.14 -18.18
N ALA A 9 -10.00 16.34 -19.48
CA ALA A 9 -10.10 17.65 -20.11
C ALA A 9 -11.51 18.23 -20.01
N GLY A 10 -11.60 19.52 -19.66
CA GLY A 10 -12.87 20.23 -19.50
C GLY A 10 -13.66 19.85 -18.23
N ARG A 11 -13.13 18.98 -17.36
CA ARG A 11 -13.73 18.66 -16.07
C ARG A 11 -13.12 19.53 -14.98
N SER A 12 -13.94 19.91 -14.01
CA SER A 12 -13.53 20.55 -12.76
C SER A 12 -13.87 19.65 -11.59
N PHE A 13 -13.12 19.79 -10.51
CA PHE A 13 -13.29 19.02 -9.27
C PHE A 13 -13.17 19.95 -8.09
N ASP A 14 -13.99 19.77 -7.07
CA ASP A 14 -13.89 20.53 -5.82
C ASP A 14 -12.69 20.06 -4.99
N ALA A 15 -12.38 18.76 -5.02
CA ALA A 15 -11.20 18.13 -4.43
C ALA A 15 -10.78 16.91 -5.25
N VAL A 16 -9.54 16.45 -5.09
CA VAL A 16 -9.02 15.26 -5.78
C VAL A 16 -8.35 14.32 -4.78
N LEU A 17 -8.63 13.02 -4.89
CA LEU A 17 -7.88 11.98 -4.19
C LEU A 17 -6.85 11.39 -5.15
N ALA A 18 -5.58 11.47 -4.76
CA ALA A 18 -4.45 10.88 -5.45
C ALA A 18 -4.11 9.57 -4.75
N ASP A 19 -4.50 8.47 -5.38
CA ASP A 19 -4.20 7.12 -4.95
C ASP A 19 -2.76 6.80 -5.35
N ASP A 20 -1.89 6.60 -4.37
CA ASP A 20 -0.45 6.43 -4.49
C ASP A 20 0.33 7.62 -5.10
N ILE A 21 1.64 7.63 -4.84
CA ILE A 21 2.52 8.78 -5.10
C ILE A 21 2.68 9.13 -6.59
N ASP A 22 2.55 8.16 -7.49
CA ASP A 22 2.76 8.35 -8.93
C ASP A 22 1.58 9.07 -9.61
N THR A 23 0.39 9.05 -9.00
CA THR A 23 -0.78 9.81 -9.47
C THR A 23 -0.78 11.27 -9.01
N LEU A 24 -0.10 11.57 -7.89
CA LEU A 24 -0.08 12.88 -7.25
C LEU A 24 0.32 14.04 -8.20
N PRO A 25 1.35 13.92 -9.08
CA PRO A 25 1.68 14.98 -10.02
C PRO A 25 0.54 15.35 -10.98
N LEU A 26 -0.26 14.37 -11.39
CA LEU A 26 -1.43 14.61 -12.23
C LEU A 26 -2.55 15.27 -11.42
N ALA A 27 -2.86 14.73 -10.24
CA ALA A 27 -3.89 15.26 -9.36
C ALA A 27 -3.66 16.74 -9.02
N LEU A 28 -2.42 17.10 -8.63
CA LEU A 28 -2.03 18.48 -8.35
C LEU A 28 -2.21 19.41 -9.55
N SER A 29 -2.08 18.90 -10.77
CA SER A 29 -2.23 19.71 -11.98
C SER A 29 -3.68 19.99 -12.37
N LEU A 30 -4.65 19.38 -11.70
CA LEU A 30 -6.08 19.66 -11.91
C LEU A 30 -6.54 20.94 -11.20
N GLY A 31 -5.77 21.44 -10.22
CA GLY A 31 -6.02 22.73 -9.59
C GLY A 31 -7.34 22.81 -8.81
N ALA A 32 -7.80 21.70 -8.23
CA ALA A 32 -9.02 21.68 -7.43
C ALA A 32 -8.91 22.64 -6.23
N PRO A 33 -9.92 23.48 -5.96
CA PRO A 33 -9.87 24.51 -4.92
C PRO A 33 -9.77 23.93 -3.50
N GLY A 34 -10.38 22.78 -3.24
CA GLY A 34 -10.22 22.00 -2.00
C GLY A 34 -8.91 21.23 -1.91
N GLY A 35 -8.05 21.33 -2.92
CA GLY A 35 -6.73 20.72 -2.96
C GLY A 35 -6.75 19.23 -3.31
N VAL A 36 -5.63 18.57 -2.99
CA VAL A 36 -5.42 17.15 -3.29
C VAL A 36 -5.11 16.41 -2.00
N HIS A 37 -5.87 15.35 -1.73
CA HIS A 37 -5.54 14.36 -0.72
C HIS A 37 -4.63 13.30 -1.35
N ALA A 38 -3.46 13.03 -0.77
CA ALA A 38 -2.61 11.92 -1.19
C ALA A 38 -2.80 10.73 -0.25
N ASP A 39 -3.25 9.60 -0.76
CA ASP A 39 -3.35 8.35 -0.01
C ASP A 39 -2.19 7.43 -0.41
N LEU A 40 -1.32 7.09 0.53
CA LEU A 40 -0.09 6.32 0.28
C LEU A 40 -0.24 4.92 0.90
N HIS A 41 -0.52 3.90 0.09
CA HIS A 41 -0.75 2.55 0.62
C HIS A 41 0.51 1.86 1.14
N GLU A 42 1.65 2.17 0.53
CA GLU A 42 2.93 1.53 0.80
C GLU A 42 4.02 2.58 0.99
N TYR A 43 5.16 2.17 1.58
CA TYR A 43 6.35 3.01 1.57
C TYR A 43 7.10 2.90 0.24
N PHE A 44 6.59 3.63 -0.77
CA PHE A 44 7.08 3.61 -2.16
C PHE A 44 8.61 3.76 -2.35
N PRO A 45 9.33 4.62 -1.60
CA PRO A 45 10.78 4.76 -1.76
C PRO A 45 11.57 3.47 -1.54
N ARG A 46 11.03 2.51 -0.76
CA ARG A 46 11.64 1.19 -0.49
C ARG A 46 10.75 0.03 -0.93
N LEU A 47 9.75 0.28 -1.77
CA LEU A 47 9.02 -0.80 -2.44
C LEU A 47 10.04 -1.66 -3.17
N HIS A 48 9.91 -2.99 -3.12
CA HIS A 48 10.82 -3.95 -3.78
C HIS A 48 12.32 -3.71 -3.53
N GLU A 49 12.70 -3.27 -2.32
CA GLU A 49 14.11 -2.97 -2.02
C GLU A 49 15.03 -4.21 -2.04
N GLU A 50 14.45 -5.40 -1.94
CA GLU A 50 15.12 -6.67 -2.12
C GLU A 50 15.63 -6.88 -3.55
N HIS A 51 15.05 -6.18 -4.54
CA HIS A 51 15.46 -6.25 -5.93
C HIS A 51 16.51 -5.16 -6.25
N PRO A 52 17.81 -5.51 -6.43
CA PRO A 52 18.88 -4.50 -6.50
C PRO A 52 18.75 -3.48 -7.65
N PRO A 53 18.32 -3.88 -8.88
CA PRO A 53 18.06 -2.90 -9.94
C PRO A 53 16.95 -1.91 -9.57
N TRP A 54 15.92 -2.35 -8.86
CA TRP A 54 14.81 -1.50 -8.43
C TRP A 54 15.29 -0.52 -7.36
N LYS A 55 15.91 -1.02 -6.29
CA LYS A 55 16.50 -0.21 -5.22
C LYS A 55 17.43 0.88 -5.76
N ARG A 56 18.22 0.58 -6.78
CA ARG A 56 19.16 1.53 -7.38
C ARG A 56 18.51 2.57 -8.28
N ARG A 57 17.42 2.24 -8.98
CA ARG A 57 16.86 3.10 -10.05
C ARG A 57 15.50 3.69 -9.70
N ILE A 58 14.60 2.88 -9.17
CA ILE A 58 13.18 3.22 -8.98
C ILE A 58 12.94 3.83 -7.60
N GLY A 59 13.53 3.27 -6.54
CA GLY A 59 13.45 3.84 -5.19
C GLY A 59 13.86 5.33 -5.13
N PRO A 60 15.01 5.74 -5.72
CA PRO A 60 15.40 7.14 -5.78
C PRO A 60 14.44 8.04 -6.56
N TRP A 61 13.80 7.50 -7.61
CA TRP A 61 12.77 8.21 -8.37
C TRP A 61 11.50 8.43 -7.54
N TYR A 62 11.02 7.42 -6.81
CA TYR A 62 9.93 7.58 -5.86
C TYR A 62 10.27 8.57 -4.75
N ALA A 63 11.48 8.50 -4.20
CA ALA A 63 11.92 9.47 -3.20
C ALA A 63 11.96 10.90 -3.77
N TRP A 64 12.34 11.08 -5.03
CA TRP A 64 12.24 12.37 -5.72
C TRP A 64 10.79 12.82 -5.90
N LEU A 65 9.87 11.94 -6.29
CA LEU A 65 8.44 12.25 -6.37
C LEU A 65 7.92 12.72 -5.01
N CYS A 66 8.20 11.96 -3.96
CA CYS A 66 7.80 12.28 -2.59
C CYS A 66 8.27 13.68 -2.19
N ARG A 67 9.58 13.97 -2.32
CA ARG A 67 10.15 15.29 -1.99
C ARG A 67 9.53 16.44 -2.79
N ARG A 68 9.21 16.19 -4.06
CA ARG A 68 8.73 17.24 -4.97
C ARG A 68 7.23 17.52 -4.83
N PHE A 69 6.43 16.51 -4.52
CA PHE A 69 4.98 16.57 -4.65
C PHE A 69 4.22 16.43 -3.33
N LEU A 70 4.70 15.66 -2.35
CA LEU A 70 3.98 15.50 -1.07
C LEU A 70 3.79 16.82 -0.31
N PRO A 71 4.78 17.73 -0.22
CA PRO A 71 4.58 19.02 0.46
C PRO A 71 3.54 19.94 -0.19
N ARG A 72 3.00 19.57 -1.36
CA ARG A 72 1.99 20.32 -2.11
C ARG A 72 0.59 19.71 -1.96
N ALA A 73 0.47 18.52 -1.39
CA ALA A 73 -0.83 17.94 -1.07
C ALA A 73 -1.48 18.74 0.07
N ALA A 74 -2.81 18.83 0.05
CA ALA A 74 -3.57 19.46 1.13
C ALA A 74 -3.60 18.58 2.38
N SER A 75 -3.56 17.27 2.19
CA SER A 75 -3.44 16.28 3.26
C SER A 75 -2.83 14.98 2.71
N VAL A 76 -2.21 14.20 3.59
CA VAL A 76 -1.58 12.92 3.25
C VAL A 76 -2.04 11.88 4.27
N THR A 77 -2.42 10.69 3.81
CA THR A 77 -2.66 9.53 4.68
C THR A 77 -1.88 8.30 4.20
N THR A 78 -1.80 7.30 5.08
CA THR A 78 -1.28 5.97 4.78
C THR A 78 -1.96 4.93 5.69
N VAL A 79 -1.69 3.66 5.45
CA VAL A 79 -2.39 2.54 6.10
C VAL A 79 -1.88 2.20 7.51
N GLY A 80 -0.75 2.74 7.94
CA GLY A 80 -0.17 2.41 9.24
C GLY A 80 0.83 3.41 9.80
N GLU A 81 0.92 3.45 11.13
CA GLU A 81 1.74 4.42 11.88
C GLU A 81 3.23 4.38 11.52
N ALA A 82 3.79 3.19 11.32
CA ALA A 82 5.21 3.04 10.96
C ALA A 82 5.52 3.67 9.59
N ILE A 83 4.58 3.54 8.63
CA ILE A 83 4.72 4.13 7.31
C ILE A 83 4.57 5.65 7.41
N ALA A 84 3.58 6.12 8.18
CA ALA A 84 3.36 7.55 8.41
C ALA A 84 4.61 8.21 9.00
N ALA A 85 5.17 7.62 10.07
CA ALA A 85 6.38 8.08 10.73
C ALA A 85 7.58 8.13 9.77
N GLU A 86 7.76 7.11 8.91
CA GLU A 86 8.86 7.09 7.94
C GLU A 86 8.69 8.19 6.87
N TYR A 87 7.48 8.42 6.36
CA TYR A 87 7.21 9.54 5.45
C TYR A 87 7.48 10.90 6.11
N SER A 88 6.97 11.12 7.32
CA SER A 88 7.20 12.36 8.06
C SER A 88 8.68 12.59 8.33
N ARG A 89 9.42 11.56 8.74
CA ARG A 89 10.86 11.62 8.99
C ARG A 89 11.67 11.94 7.74
N GLN A 90 11.29 11.40 6.59
CA GLN A 90 12.08 11.50 5.35
C GLN A 90 11.74 12.73 4.51
N PHE A 91 10.50 13.21 4.58
CA PHE A 91 9.98 14.24 3.68
C PHE A 91 9.41 15.47 4.40
N GLY A 92 9.35 15.45 5.74
CA GLY A 92 8.90 16.59 6.55
C GLY A 92 7.43 16.94 6.33
N VAL A 93 6.60 15.95 5.99
CA VAL A 93 5.15 16.11 5.79
C VAL A 93 4.38 15.48 6.94
N ASP A 94 3.25 16.09 7.31
CA ASP A 94 2.31 15.49 8.25
C ASP A 94 1.50 14.40 7.52
N VAL A 95 1.43 13.20 8.12
CA VAL A 95 0.81 12.02 7.51
C VAL A 95 -0.14 11.38 8.51
N GLY A 96 -1.43 11.41 8.19
CA GLY A 96 -2.46 10.71 8.96
C GLY A 96 -2.46 9.21 8.69
N VAL A 97 -3.16 8.45 9.54
CA VAL A 97 -3.35 7.01 9.36
C VAL A 97 -4.81 6.70 9.10
N VAL A 98 -5.08 6.00 7.99
CA VAL A 98 -6.38 5.42 7.66
C VAL A 98 -6.14 3.94 7.38
N SER A 99 -6.45 3.08 8.35
CA SER A 99 -6.23 1.64 8.19
C SER A 99 -7.12 1.06 7.10
N ASN A 100 -6.56 0.21 6.24
CA ASN A 100 -7.36 -0.62 5.35
C ASN A 100 -8.33 -1.49 6.16
N ALA A 101 -9.57 -1.58 5.68
CA ALA A 101 -10.60 -2.37 6.29
C ALA A 101 -11.30 -3.22 5.22
N THR A 102 -11.52 -4.49 5.52
CA THR A 102 -12.41 -5.33 4.72
C THR A 102 -13.86 -4.97 5.04
N PRO A 103 -14.82 -5.26 4.14
CA PRO A 103 -16.25 -5.17 4.47
C PRO A 103 -16.54 -5.89 5.78
N PHE A 104 -17.36 -5.26 6.63
CA PHE A 104 -17.75 -5.85 7.91
C PHE A 104 -18.55 -7.14 7.68
N ALA A 105 -18.18 -8.19 8.40
CA ALA A 105 -18.90 -9.46 8.43
C ALA A 105 -19.20 -9.82 9.89
N ASP A 106 -20.49 -9.98 10.20
CA ASP A 106 -20.95 -10.40 11.52
C ASP A 106 -20.81 -11.92 11.66
N LEU A 107 -19.62 -12.36 12.06
CA LEU A 107 -19.25 -13.77 12.15
C LEU A 107 -19.01 -14.18 13.60
N THR A 108 -19.42 -15.41 13.93
CA THR A 108 -19.12 -16.04 15.22
C THR A 108 -18.05 -17.11 15.04
N PRO A 109 -17.10 -17.27 16.00
CA PRO A 109 -16.13 -18.37 15.95
C PRO A 109 -16.81 -19.74 15.83
N THR A 110 -16.23 -20.63 15.03
CA THR A 110 -16.65 -22.03 14.89
C THR A 110 -15.77 -22.95 15.76
N PRO A 111 -16.24 -24.17 16.09
CA PRO A 111 -15.38 -25.19 16.72
C PRO A 111 -14.12 -25.46 15.90
N VAL A 112 -13.02 -25.76 16.59
CA VAL A 112 -11.74 -26.15 15.95
C VAL A 112 -11.86 -27.56 15.37
N HIS A 113 -11.29 -27.77 14.19
CA HIS A 113 -11.23 -29.09 13.53
C HIS A 113 -10.16 -29.99 14.16
N ASP A 114 -10.37 -31.30 14.06
CA ASP A 114 -9.36 -32.34 14.33
C ASP A 114 -9.20 -33.23 13.07
N PRO A 115 -8.06 -33.19 12.36
CA PRO A 115 -6.87 -32.38 12.63
C PRO A 115 -7.10 -30.87 12.47
N VAL A 116 -6.25 -30.05 13.09
CA VAL A 116 -6.33 -28.58 13.03
C VAL A 116 -6.02 -28.09 11.63
N ARG A 117 -6.90 -27.27 11.06
CA ARG A 117 -6.71 -26.65 9.74
C ARG A 117 -5.97 -25.32 9.87
N VAL A 118 -4.75 -25.27 9.35
CA VAL A 118 -3.99 -24.03 9.19
C VAL A 118 -4.28 -23.46 7.80
N VAL A 119 -4.67 -22.20 7.74
CA VAL A 119 -5.04 -21.52 6.50
C VAL A 119 -4.04 -20.42 6.20
N HIS A 120 -3.44 -20.45 5.01
CA HIS A 120 -2.69 -19.34 4.46
C HIS A 120 -3.47 -18.71 3.31
N SER A 121 -3.80 -17.42 3.44
CA SER A 121 -4.38 -16.62 2.36
C SER A 121 -3.40 -15.53 1.96
N GLY A 122 -2.91 -15.60 0.73
CA GLY A 122 -1.88 -14.69 0.25
C GLY A 122 -1.25 -15.18 -1.05
N THR A 123 -0.62 -14.26 -1.77
CA THR A 123 0.00 -14.57 -3.06
C THR A 123 1.23 -15.47 -2.91
N SER A 124 1.52 -16.26 -3.96
CA SER A 124 2.69 -17.17 -4.01
C SER A 124 4.04 -16.49 -4.20
N HIS A 125 4.19 -15.24 -3.78
CA HIS A 125 5.43 -14.50 -4.00
C HIS A 125 6.54 -14.98 -3.07
N ARG A 126 7.79 -14.84 -3.51
CA ARG A 126 8.97 -15.32 -2.77
C ARG A 126 9.08 -14.71 -1.38
N GLU A 127 8.78 -13.43 -1.26
CA GLU A 127 8.80 -12.66 -0.02
C GLU A 127 7.77 -13.14 1.01
N ARG A 128 6.73 -13.86 0.58
CA ARG A 128 5.73 -14.47 1.48
C ARG A 128 6.23 -15.77 2.12
N ASN A 129 7.35 -16.31 1.63
CA ASN A 129 8.06 -17.47 2.18
C ASN A 129 7.13 -18.64 2.57
N ILE A 130 6.26 -19.03 1.64
CA ILE A 130 5.30 -20.14 1.84
C ILE A 130 6.05 -21.44 2.20
N GLY A 131 7.27 -21.63 1.70
CA GLY A 131 8.11 -22.78 2.08
C GLY A 131 8.30 -22.90 3.59
N ALA A 132 8.61 -21.80 4.28
CA ALA A 132 8.74 -21.82 5.74
C ALA A 132 7.42 -22.15 6.47
N ILE A 133 6.27 -21.76 5.90
CA ILE A 133 4.95 -22.11 6.44
C ILE A 133 4.71 -23.62 6.28
N VAL A 134 5.01 -24.16 5.10
CA VAL A 134 4.90 -25.60 4.80
C VAL A 134 5.80 -26.40 5.74
N ASP A 135 7.08 -26.02 5.87
CA ASP A 135 8.04 -26.69 6.74
C ASP A 135 7.57 -26.66 8.21
N GLY A 136 7.00 -25.54 8.65
CA GLY A 136 6.45 -25.39 10.00
C GLY A 136 5.26 -26.33 10.26
N VAL A 137 4.33 -26.46 9.31
CA VAL A 137 3.17 -27.36 9.47
C VAL A 137 3.61 -28.83 9.42
N LEU A 138 4.51 -29.20 8.51
CA LEU A 138 5.04 -30.57 8.42
C LEU A 138 5.79 -31.00 9.68
N ALA A 139 6.40 -30.07 10.41
CA ALA A 139 7.09 -30.35 11.66
C ALA A 139 6.15 -30.64 12.84
N VAL A 140 4.85 -30.36 12.74
CA VAL A 140 3.87 -30.53 13.83
C VAL A 140 2.73 -31.45 13.39
N PRO A 141 2.69 -32.71 13.89
CA PRO A 141 1.59 -33.64 13.60
C PRO A 141 0.21 -33.09 14.00
N GLY A 142 -0.85 -33.64 13.41
CA GLY A 142 -2.23 -33.25 13.74
C GLY A 142 -2.70 -31.95 13.11
N HIS A 143 -1.99 -31.45 12.09
CA HIS A 143 -2.34 -30.23 11.36
C HIS A 143 -2.45 -30.50 9.85
N THR A 144 -3.30 -29.75 9.17
CA THR A 144 -3.35 -29.65 7.69
C THR A 144 -3.08 -28.21 7.27
N LEU A 145 -2.60 -28.01 6.04
CA LEU A 145 -2.35 -26.69 5.47
C LEU A 145 -3.19 -26.48 4.21
N ASP A 146 -4.09 -25.50 4.25
CA ASP A 146 -4.86 -25.04 3.10
C ASP A 146 -4.24 -23.74 2.57
N LEU A 147 -3.81 -23.76 1.31
CA LEU A 147 -3.22 -22.61 0.62
C LEU A 147 -4.26 -21.96 -0.31
N PHE A 148 -4.64 -20.72 -0.01
CA PHE A 148 -5.49 -19.86 -0.84
C PHE A 148 -4.59 -18.83 -1.54
N LEU A 149 -4.13 -19.19 -2.74
CA LEU A 149 -3.08 -18.50 -3.51
C LEU A 149 -3.63 -17.61 -4.63
#